data_AF-A0A935MLF6-F1
#
_entry.id   AF-A0A935MLF6-F1
#
_cell.length_a   1.000
_cell.length_b   1.000
_cell.length_c   1.000
_cell.angle_alpha   90.00
_cell.angle_beta   90.00
_cell.angle_gamma   90.00
#
_symmetry.space_group_name_H-M   'P 1'
#
loop_
_entity.id
_entity.type
_entity.pdbx_description
1 polymer ?
#
loop_
_entity_poly.entity_id
_entity_poly.type
_entity_poly.pdbx_seq_one_letter_code
_entity_poly.pdbx_strand_id
1 'polypeptide(L)'
;MLANFAETDIYLSNNLAVKLGLRAEHSALIEKWNIAPRVSFAYKLKHKDQISFAYGDFYQKPEPEYLPAANNAGYAKATHYILQYQKTTSLRTFRTELFYKNYAHLYKTGLNNNGKPEVTGNNGNGYARGIEIF
;
A
#
# COMPACT_ATOMS: atom_id res chain seq x y z
N MET A 1 -4.64 -9.31 -17.70
CA MET A 1 -4.48 -8.26 -16.68
C MET A 1 -3.84 -7.07 -17.37
N LEU A 2 -4.45 -5.89 -17.26
CA LEU A 2 -3.90 -4.64 -17.83
C LEU A 2 -3.51 -3.75 -16.65
N ALA A 3 -2.29 -3.22 -16.63
CA ALA A 3 -1.82 -2.32 -15.58
C ALA A 3 -0.99 -1.20 -16.20
N ASN A 4 -1.33 0.04 -15.86
CA ASN A 4 -0.58 1.23 -16.25
C ASN A 4 -0.13 1.97 -14.99
N PHE A 5 1.05 2.58 -15.05
CA PHE A 5 1.55 3.43 -13.97
C PHE A 5 2.22 4.68 -14.53
N ALA A 6 2.14 5.76 -13.77
CA ALA A 6 2.85 7.00 -14.02
C ALA A 6 3.40 7.52 -12.69
N GLU A 7 4.62 8.04 -12.71
CA GLU A 7 5.27 8.63 -11.55
C GLU A 7 6.05 9.87 -11.96
N THR A 8 6.10 10.87 -11.10
CA THR A 8 6.87 12.11 -11.30
C THR A 8 7.53 12.55 -10.00
N ASP A 9 8.77 13.02 -10.13
CA ASP A 9 9.54 13.63 -9.05
C ASP A 9 9.60 15.14 -9.24
N ILE A 10 9.23 15.88 -8.19
CA ILE A 10 9.13 17.33 -8.19
C ILE A 10 10.05 17.86 -7.08
N TYR A 11 11.10 18.57 -7.47
CA TYR A 11 12.00 19.26 -6.53
C TYR A 11 11.45 20.66 -6.27
N LEU A 12 10.76 20.84 -5.15
CA LEU A 12 10.22 22.14 -4.74
C LEU A 12 11.32 23.08 -4.23
N SER A 13 12.40 22.54 -3.67
CA SER A 13 13.62 23.28 -3.31
C SER A 13 14.83 22.33 -3.22
N ASN A 14 16.02 22.87 -2.96
CA ASN A 14 17.23 22.07 -2.69
C ASN A 14 17.06 21.05 -1.55
N ASN A 15 16.12 21.32 -0.63
CA ASN A 15 15.90 20.53 0.56
C ASN A 15 14.53 19.82 0.56
N LEU A 16 13.63 20.09 -0.39
CA LEU A 16 12.28 19.53 -0.41
C LEU A 16 12.00 18.87 -1.76
N ALA A 17 11.69 17.59 -1.73
CA ALA A 17 11.26 16.81 -2.88
C ALA A 17 9.89 16.18 -2.62
N VAL A 18 9.10 16.08 -3.68
CA VAL A 18 7.79 15.43 -3.68
C VAL A 18 7.76 14.41 -4.81
N LYS A 19 7.27 13.21 -4.54
CA LYS A 19 7.03 12.18 -5.54
C LYS A 19 5.53 11.93 -5.62
N LEU A 20 4.98 12.00 -6.82
CA LEU A 20 3.58 11.70 -7.11
C LEU A 20 3.53 10.48 -8.02
N GLY A 21 2.68 9.51 -7.68
CA GLY A 21 2.51 8.30 -8.46
C GLY A 21 1.04 7.90 -8.56
N LEU A 22 0.67 7.30 -9.68
CA LEU A 22 -0.64 6.75 -9.91
C LEU A 22 -0.51 5.42 -10.63
N ARG A 23 -1.19 4.39 -10.13
CA ARG A 23 -1.32 3.10 -10.82
C ARG A 23 -2.78 2.78 -11.05
N ALA A 24 -3.12 2.37 -12.27
CA ALA A 24 -4.45 1.87 -12.61
C ALA A 24 -4.34 0.44 -13.11
N GLU A 25 -5.21 -0.45 -12.64
CA GLU A 25 -5.15 -1.87 -12.99
C GLU A 25 -6.54 -2.44 -13.22
N HIS A 26 -6.67 -3.26 -14.25
CA HIS A 26 -7.85 -4.08 -14.55
C HIS A 26 -7.53 -5.56 -14.33
N SER A 27 -8.26 -6.18 -13.40
CA SER A 27 -8.21 -7.62 -13.21
C SER A 27 -9.21 -8.31 -14.11
N ALA A 28 -8.71 -9.15 -15.02
CA ALA A 28 -9.54 -10.05 -15.82
C ALA A 28 -10.23 -11.13 -14.97
N LEU A 29 -9.74 -11.38 -13.75
CA LEU A 29 -10.29 -12.42 -12.88
C LEU A 29 -11.63 -12.00 -12.23
N ILE A 30 -11.77 -10.71 -11.93
CA ILE A 30 -12.95 -10.16 -11.24
C ILE A 30 -13.63 -9.05 -12.05
N GLU A 31 -13.16 -8.82 -13.29
CA GLU A 31 -13.65 -7.81 -14.23
C GLU A 31 -13.81 -6.40 -13.61
N LYS A 32 -12.85 -5.99 -12.78
CA LYS A 32 -12.88 -4.71 -12.06
C LYS A 32 -11.60 -3.92 -12.26
N TRP A 33 -11.77 -2.60 -12.25
CA TRP A 33 -10.68 -1.64 -12.22
C TRP A 33 -10.36 -1.22 -10.78
N ASN A 34 -9.10 -0.89 -10.52
CA ASN A 34 -8.67 -0.16 -9.33
C ASN A 34 -7.72 0.99 -9.72
N ILE A 35 -7.65 1.99 -8.85
CA ILE A 35 -6.75 3.13 -8.96
C ILE A 35 -6.04 3.32 -7.63
N ALA A 36 -4.72 3.30 -7.66
CA ALA A 36 -3.81 3.35 -6.52
C ALA A 36 -2.94 4.61 -6.59
N PRO A 37 -3.40 5.75 -6.03
CA PRO A 37 -2.58 6.95 -5.89
C PRO A 37 -1.49 6.74 -4.83
N ARG A 38 -0.36 7.41 -5.02
CA ARG A 38 0.78 7.44 -4.10
C ARG A 38 1.36 8.84 -4.09
N VAL A 39 1.70 9.33 -2.91
CA VAL A 39 2.44 10.56 -2.74
C VAL A 39 3.45 10.40 -1.62
N SER A 40 4.65 10.94 -1.82
CA SER A 40 5.61 11.08 -0.74
C SER A 40 6.31 12.42 -0.78
N PHE A 41 6.73 12.87 0.39
CA PHE A 41 7.44 14.11 0.63
C PHE A 41 8.72 13.77 1.37
N ALA A 42 9.82 14.40 0.99
CA ALA A 42 11.12 14.23 1.61
C ALA A 42 11.74 15.60 1.87
N TYR A 43 12.06 15.87 3.13
CA TYR A 43 12.74 17.09 3.56
C TYR A 43 14.13 16.77 4.11
N LYS A 44 15.16 17.38 3.52
CA LYS A 44 16.54 17.33 3.99
C LYS A 44 16.74 18.38 5.08
N LEU A 45 17.17 17.90 6.24
CA LEU A 45 17.58 18.70 7.38
C LEU A 45 19.10 19.00 7.30
N LYS A 46 19.61 19.72 8.30
CA LYS A 46 21.06 19.92 8.47
C LYS A 46 21.75 18.59 8.78
N HIS A 47 23.07 18.52 8.58
CA HIS A 47 23.91 17.37 8.94
C HIS A 47 23.53 16.02 8.28
N LYS A 48 22.94 16.04 7.07
CA LYS A 48 22.51 14.84 6.31
C LYS A 48 21.36 14.05 6.97
N ASP A 49 20.59 14.72 7.83
CA ASP A 49 19.34 14.19 8.35
C ASP A 49 18.22 14.36 7.31
N GLN A 50 17.23 13.47 7.30
CA GLN A 50 16.08 13.51 6.42
C GLN A 50 14.82 13.10 7.18
N ILE A 51 13.73 13.83 6.96
CA ILE A 51 12.38 13.39 7.33
C ILE A 51 11.62 13.15 6.04
N SER A 52 10.85 12.07 6.00
CA SER A 52 9.95 11.81 4.88
C SER A 52 8.61 11.31 5.36
N PHE A 53 7.58 11.61 4.58
CA PHE A 53 6.23 11.11 4.78
C PHE A 53 5.71 10.52 3.48
N ALA A 54 5.06 9.37 3.55
CA ALA A 54 4.48 8.70 2.40
C ALA A 54 3.04 8.27 2.69
N TYR A 55 2.19 8.44 1.67
CA TYR A 55 0.84 7.94 1.60
C TYR A 55 0.68 7.10 0.33
N GLY A 56 -0.07 6.00 0.42
CA GLY A 56 -0.44 5.26 -0.77
C GLY A 56 -1.53 4.23 -0.55
N ASP A 57 -2.33 4.04 -1.59
CA ASP A 57 -3.31 2.96 -1.65
C ASP A 57 -2.74 1.75 -2.40
N PHE A 58 -3.05 0.56 -1.89
CA PHE A 58 -2.63 -0.72 -2.43
C PHE A 58 -3.84 -1.65 -2.52
N TYR A 59 -3.91 -2.45 -3.58
CA TYR A 59 -5.01 -3.37 -3.84
C TYR A 59 -4.48 -4.78 -4.05
N GLN A 60 -5.20 -5.77 -3.50
CA GLN A 60 -4.93 -7.19 -3.70
C GLN A 60 -6.17 -7.86 -4.26
N LYS A 61 -6.02 -8.58 -5.37
CA LYS A 61 -7.07 -9.44 -5.96
C LYS A 61 -7.22 -10.74 -5.14
N PRO A 62 -8.37 -11.43 -5.20
CA PRO A 62 -8.53 -12.72 -4.54
C PRO A 62 -7.50 -13.72 -5.06
N GLU A 63 -7.04 -14.62 -4.19
CA GLU A 63 -6.16 -15.70 -4.62
C GLU A 63 -6.94 -16.73 -5.45
N PRO A 64 -6.32 -17.37 -6.46
CA PRO A 64 -7.02 -18.30 -7.34
C PRO A 64 -7.65 -19.51 -6.63
N GLU A 65 -7.11 -19.92 -5.49
CA GLU A 65 -7.62 -21.06 -4.70
C GLU A 65 -9.04 -20.84 -4.18
N TYR A 66 -9.44 -19.58 -4.00
CA TYR A 66 -10.78 -19.23 -3.54
C TYR A 66 -11.78 -19.03 -4.69
N LEU A 67 -11.47 -19.53 -5.89
CA LEU A 67 -12.30 -19.44 -7.09
C LEU A 67 -13.11 -20.73 -7.35
N PRO A 68 -14.34 -20.62 -7.87
CA PRO A 68 -15.07 -19.37 -8.13
C PRO A 68 -15.48 -18.72 -6.80
N ALA A 69 -15.18 -17.42 -6.66
CA ALA A 69 -15.53 -16.71 -5.44
C ALA A 69 -17.07 -16.65 -5.33
N ALA A 70 -17.63 -17.09 -4.20
CA ALA A 70 -19.07 -17.25 -4.03
C ALA A 70 -19.87 -15.93 -4.19
N ASN A 71 -19.20 -14.78 -4.09
CA ASN A 71 -19.80 -13.45 -4.15
C ASN A 71 -18.86 -12.47 -4.85
N ASN A 72 -19.04 -12.23 -6.15
CA ASN A 72 -18.52 -11.09 -6.95
C ASN A 72 -17.36 -10.27 -6.32
N ALA A 73 -16.28 -10.95 -5.91
CA ALA A 73 -15.39 -10.43 -4.89
C ALA A 73 -14.65 -9.20 -5.42
N GLY A 74 -14.63 -8.12 -4.63
CA GLY A 74 -13.88 -6.92 -4.95
C GLY A 74 -12.38 -7.09 -4.70
N TYR A 75 -11.63 -6.01 -4.87
CA TYR A 75 -10.28 -5.94 -4.37
C TYR A 75 -10.27 -5.72 -2.86
N ALA A 76 -9.34 -6.35 -2.15
CA ALA A 76 -8.95 -5.91 -0.81
C ALA A 76 -8.05 -4.68 -0.92
N LYS A 77 -8.25 -3.71 -0.02
CA LYS A 77 -7.52 -2.43 -0.02
C LYS A 77 -6.70 -2.26 1.25
N ALA A 78 -5.46 -1.80 1.09
CA ALA A 78 -4.61 -1.33 2.18
C ALA A 78 -4.17 0.12 1.89
N THR A 79 -4.44 1.02 2.81
CA THR A 79 -3.99 2.41 2.78
C THR A 79 -2.86 2.59 3.78
N HIS A 80 -1.69 3.00 3.32
CA HIS A 80 -0.50 3.17 4.16
C HIS A 80 -0.21 4.64 4.40
N TYR A 81 0.12 4.97 5.65
CA TYR A 81 0.67 6.24 6.09
C TYR A 81 1.98 5.93 6.80
N ILE A 82 3.08 6.48 6.30
CA ILE A 82 4.42 6.16 6.79
C ILE A 82 5.18 7.46 7.02
N LEU A 83 5.64 7.67 8.25
CA LEU A 83 6.53 8.77 8.60
C LEU A 83 7.90 8.18 8.95
N GLN A 84 8.96 8.68 8.32
CA GLN A 84 10.30 8.17 8.49
C GLN A 84 11.28 9.29 8.83
N TYR A 85 12.16 9.02 9.78
CA TYR A 85 13.36 9.82 10.05
C TYR A 85 14.58 8.98 9.73
N GLN A 86 15.53 9.56 8.99
CA GLN A 86 16.80 8.92 8.66
C GLN A 86 17.95 9.89 8.94
N LYS A 87 18.99 9.37 9.60
CA LYS A 87 20.26 10.06 9.80
C LYS A 87 21.38 9.26 9.15
N THR A 88 22.13 9.90 8.27
CA THR A 88 23.19 9.23 7.51
C THR A 88 24.55 9.87 7.80
N THR A 89 25.47 9.09 8.36
CA THR A 89 26.88 9.47 8.56
C THR A 89 27.77 8.79 7.53
N SER A 90 29.08 9.03 7.55
CA SER A 90 30.03 8.32 6.67
C SER A 90 30.14 6.82 6.96
N LEU A 91 29.77 6.37 8.17
CA LEU A 91 29.99 4.99 8.63
C LEU A 91 28.69 4.23 8.92
N ARG A 92 27.60 4.94 9.21
CA ARG A 92 26.35 4.35 9.71
C ARG A 92 25.13 5.13 9.24
N THR A 93 24.03 4.41 9.06
CA THR A 93 22.70 4.97 8.86
C THR A 93 21.81 4.53 10.02
N PHE A 94 21.10 5.47 10.62
CA PHE A 94 20.05 5.21 11.59
C PHE A 94 18.72 5.56 10.95
N ARG A 95 17.73 4.67 11.05
CA ARG A 95 16.40 4.91 10.48
C ARG A 95 15.32 4.49 11.46
N THR A 96 14.33 5.35 11.63
CA THR A 96 13.11 5.04 12.38
C THR A 96 11.90 5.33 11.53
N GLU A 97 10.95 4.41 11.53
CA GLU A 97 9.72 4.49 10.75
C GLU A 97 8.52 4.30 11.66
N LEU A 98 7.58 5.26 11.61
CA LEU A 98 6.25 5.15 12.20
C LEU A 98 5.27 4.82 11.08
N PHE A 99 4.51 3.76 11.23
CA PHE A 99 3.52 3.37 10.23
C PHE A 99 2.11 3.27 10.82
N TYR A 100 1.13 3.63 10.01
CA TYR A 100 -0.28 3.32 10.19
C TYR A 100 -0.84 2.78 8.88
N LYS A 101 -1.42 1.58 8.92
CA LYS A 101 -1.98 0.89 7.78
C LYS A 101 -3.45 0.63 8.08
N ASN A 102 -4.34 1.15 7.25
CA ASN A 102 -5.76 0.90 7.33
C ASN A 102 -6.16 -0.09 6.24
N TYR A 103 -6.88 -1.15 6.62
CA TYR A 103 -7.31 -2.21 5.72
C TYR A 103 -8.82 -2.20 5.59
N ALA A 104 -9.29 -2.23 4.35
CA ALA A 104 -10.70 -2.25 4.01
C ALA A 104 -10.97 -3.32 2.95
N HIS A 105 -12.21 -3.79 2.88
CA HIS A 105 -12.62 -4.82 1.92
C HIS A 105 -11.79 -6.11 2.02
N LEU A 106 -11.36 -6.48 3.22
CA LEU A 106 -10.64 -7.72 3.45
C LEU A 106 -11.54 -8.92 3.16
N TYR A 107 -10.94 -9.95 2.58
CA TYR A 107 -11.60 -11.22 2.34
C TYR A 107 -11.92 -11.91 3.66
N LYS A 108 -13.16 -12.38 3.77
CA LYS A 108 -13.56 -13.37 4.77
C LYS A 108 -13.62 -14.71 4.07
N THR A 109 -12.95 -15.69 4.63
CA THR A 109 -12.90 -17.05 4.09
C THR A 109 -13.76 -17.99 4.91
N GLY A 110 -14.22 -19.06 4.27
CA GLY A 110 -14.97 -20.13 4.89
C GLY A 110 -14.83 -21.40 4.07
N LEU A 111 -15.60 -22.43 4.44
CA LEU A 111 -15.72 -23.64 3.67
C LEU A 111 -17.09 -23.66 3.01
N ASN A 112 -17.13 -24.01 1.72
CA ASN A 112 -18.38 -24.23 1.02
C ASN A 112 -19.02 -25.57 1.41
N ASN A 113 -20.23 -25.83 0.90
CA ASN A 113 -20.97 -27.08 1.16
C ASN A 113 -20.22 -28.37 0.77
N ASN A 114 -19.18 -28.26 -0.07
CA ASN A 114 -18.32 -29.36 -0.50
C ASN A 114 -16.99 -29.41 0.26
N GLY A 115 -16.83 -28.62 1.33
CA GLY A 115 -15.62 -28.56 2.15
C GLY A 115 -14.43 -27.86 1.49
N LYS A 116 -14.63 -27.11 0.41
CA LYS A 116 -13.55 -26.35 -0.26
C LYS A 116 -13.45 -24.93 0.29
N PRO A 117 -12.23 -24.35 0.40
CA PRO A 117 -12.05 -22.96 0.76
C PRO A 117 -12.79 -22.03 -0.21
N GLU A 118 -13.52 -21.05 0.32
CA GLU A 118 -14.17 -20.02 -0.48
C GLU A 118 -14.09 -18.65 0.19
N VAL A 119 -14.12 -17.59 -0.62
CA VAL A 119 -14.39 -16.24 -0.11
C VAL A 119 -15.88 -16.10 0.13
N THR A 120 -16.26 -15.99 1.40
CA THR A 120 -17.66 -15.82 1.85
C THR A 120 -18.08 -14.34 1.77
N GLY A 121 -17.13 -13.41 1.84
CA GLY A 121 -17.41 -11.98 1.70
C GLY A 121 -16.17 -11.10 1.57
N ASN A 122 -16.39 -9.84 1.18
CA ASN A 122 -15.37 -8.81 0.94
C ASN A 122 -15.67 -7.52 1.73
N ASN A 123 -16.01 -7.68 3.02
CA ASN A 123 -16.42 -6.59 3.91
C ASN A 123 -15.65 -6.58 5.24
N GLY A 124 -14.52 -7.28 5.33
CA GLY A 124 -13.63 -7.19 6.49
C GLY A 124 -12.90 -5.85 6.53
N ASN A 125 -12.63 -5.36 7.74
CA ASN A 125 -11.83 -4.16 7.97
C ASN A 125 -10.83 -4.44 9.09
N GLY A 126 -9.71 -3.72 9.11
CA GLY A 126 -8.69 -3.85 10.14
C GLY A 126 -7.67 -2.73 10.07
N TYR A 127 -6.76 -2.67 11.04
CA TYR A 127 -5.66 -1.71 11.01
C TYR A 127 -4.40 -2.32 11.64
N ALA A 128 -3.25 -1.79 11.25
CA ALA A 128 -1.96 -2.06 11.88
C ALA A 128 -1.22 -0.76 12.11
N ARG A 129 -0.52 -0.64 13.24
CA ARG A 129 0.29 0.53 13.56
C ARG A 129 1.50 0.11 14.36
N GLY A 130 2.61 0.82 14.20
CA GLY A 130 3.83 0.44 14.88
C GLY A 130 5.00 1.35 14.56
N ILE A 131 6.14 0.94 15.09
CA ILE A 131 7.43 1.61 14.95
C ILE A 131 8.45 0.55 14.53
N GLU A 132 9.25 0.87 13.53
CA GLU A 132 10.40 0.06 13.10
C GLU A 132 11.68 0.88 13.29
N ILE A 133 12.74 0.23 13.80
CA ILE A 133 14.04 0.84 14.05
C ILE A 133 15.10 -0.02 13.36
N PHE A 134 15.96 0.63 12.59
CA PHE A 134 17.06 0.03 11.83
C PHE A 134 18.38 0.74 12.14
#